data_AF-A0A9D9NHZ6-F1
#
_entry.id   AF-A0A9D9NHZ6-F1
#
_cell.length_a   1.000
_cell.length_b   1.000
_cell.length_c   1.000
_cell.angle_alpha   90.00
_cell.angle_beta   90.00
_cell.angle_gamma   90.00
#
_symmetry.space_group_name_H-M   'P 1'
#
loop_
_entity.id
_entity.type
_entity.pdbx_description
1 polymer ?
#
loop_
_entity_poly.entity_id
_entity_poly.type
_entity_poly.pdbx_seq_one_letter_code
_entity_poly.pdbx_strand_id
1 'polypeptide(L)'
;MKREILTYVVKMLVVTGFIALIPLSCSKDRGAGSMGQIRLRFEEGSIAAVSKAVREDIPDTNDFILQITGPDGATVYEGPYGMSPETVSVRPGTCNVSIRSSEFSVPAFSAPLYGDDRCVLVPDGGVVDVSLSCTQLNSGIRLKIAPDFLTECPEAVLFVRGDDGQLMYGYSEKRVAYFLPGNISVVLKNPDKEQVLMTRTLEQREILTVNIDVVSGNAGKQDSGITVEVDTSRIWSDEEYVIGAESAKGDSPENAMSVSQAKSCAGEKDVWVCGYIVGGDLTSSATGISFSPPFGSATNIALASRGSVTDKSSCMSVQLPSGDVRDALNLVSNPELLGTRVCLKGDITAAYFGLTGLKNVSEFVIEE
;
A
#
# COMPACT_ATOMS: atom_id res chain seq x y z
N MET A 1 81.91 -32.91 28.18
CA MET A 1 82.37 -33.57 26.94
C MET A 1 81.48 -33.07 25.80
N LYS A 2 81.75 -31.85 25.31
CA LYS A 2 82.24 -31.52 23.94
C LYS A 2 81.25 -31.79 22.79
N ARG A 3 80.60 -30.70 22.32
CA ARG A 3 80.36 -30.23 20.92
C ARG A 3 79.18 -29.23 20.94
N GLU A 4 79.40 -27.91 20.94
CA GLU A 4 79.62 -27.02 19.77
C GLU A 4 78.54 -27.13 18.68
N ILE A 5 77.95 -26.10 18.04
CA ILE A 5 77.64 -24.66 18.22
C ILE A 5 76.90 -24.25 16.91
N LEU A 6 76.01 -23.22 16.95
CA LEU A 6 75.45 -22.43 15.81
C LEU A 6 74.30 -23.08 14.99
N THR A 7 73.11 -22.47 14.79
CA THR A 7 72.87 -21.20 14.08
C THR A 7 71.38 -20.78 14.20
N TYR A 8 71.14 -19.58 14.76
CA TYR A 8 70.22 -18.50 14.34
C TYR A 8 68.72 -18.73 13.97
N VAL A 9 67.86 -17.95 14.65
CA VAL A 9 66.75 -17.11 14.12
C VAL A 9 65.30 -17.63 14.15
N VAL A 10 64.53 -17.06 15.09
CA VAL A 10 63.23 -16.37 14.92
C VAL A 10 62.16 -17.06 14.06
N LYS A 11 61.12 -17.61 14.71
CA LYS A 11 59.70 -17.16 14.66
C LYS A 11 58.74 -18.23 15.17
N MET A 12 57.70 -17.74 15.85
CA MET A 12 56.32 -18.26 15.90
C MET A 12 55.96 -19.39 16.88
N LEU A 13 54.70 -19.28 17.36
CA LEU A 13 53.85 -20.24 18.09
C LEU A 13 54.11 -20.35 19.61
N VAL A 14 53.17 -20.17 20.54
CA VAL A 14 51.70 -20.12 20.58
C VAL A 14 51.28 -19.33 21.84
N VAL A 15 50.34 -18.38 21.72
CA VAL A 15 49.63 -17.82 22.88
C VAL A 15 48.36 -18.66 23.08
N THR A 16 48.35 -19.49 24.13
CA THR A 16 47.17 -20.21 24.60
C THR A 16 46.26 -19.26 25.36
N GLY A 17 45.19 -18.80 24.69
CA GLY A 17 44.13 -18.00 25.30
C GLY A 17 43.18 -18.86 26.13
N PHE A 18 43.01 -18.49 27.40
CA PHE A 18 41.97 -18.96 28.31
C PHE A 18 40.58 -18.67 27.72
N ILE A 19 39.78 -19.71 27.44
CA ILE A 19 38.34 -19.59 27.15
C ILE A 19 37.59 -19.65 28.49
N ALA A 20 37.06 -18.52 28.92
CA ALA A 20 36.08 -18.45 30.01
C ALA A 20 34.71 -18.89 29.47
N LEU A 21 34.25 -20.06 29.90
CA LEU A 21 32.87 -20.51 29.70
C LEU A 21 31.93 -19.70 30.59
N ILE A 22 31.15 -18.81 29.99
CA ILE A 22 30.00 -18.17 30.65
C ILE A 22 28.82 -19.15 30.51
N PRO A 23 28.20 -19.63 31.61
CA PRO A 23 26.97 -20.39 31.50
C PRO A 23 25.85 -19.47 31.02
N LEU A 24 25.33 -19.74 29.83
CA LEU A 24 24.02 -19.27 29.38
C LEU A 24 22.99 -19.79 30.39
N SER A 25 22.53 -18.89 31.25
CA SER A 25 21.32 -19.11 32.05
C SER A 25 20.14 -19.15 31.09
N CYS A 26 19.74 -20.35 30.66
CA CYS A 26 18.42 -20.57 30.09
C CYS A 26 17.39 -20.35 31.20
N SER A 27 16.90 -19.13 31.35
CA SER A 27 15.59 -18.93 31.95
C SER A 27 14.58 -19.60 31.03
N LYS A 28 14.12 -20.77 31.46
CA LYS A 28 12.97 -21.44 30.87
C LYS A 28 11.78 -20.51 31.07
N ASP A 29 11.49 -19.68 30.07
CA ASP A 29 10.27 -18.87 30.06
C ASP A 29 9.09 -19.83 30.15
N ARG A 30 8.52 -19.91 31.35
CA ARG A 30 7.24 -20.56 31.60
C ARG A 30 6.17 -19.62 31.05
N GLY A 31 5.99 -19.65 29.74
CA GLY A 31 5.00 -18.85 29.04
C GLY A 31 5.21 -18.66 27.52
N ALA A 32 5.99 -19.50 26.84
CA ALA A 32 6.03 -19.46 25.37
C ALA A 32 4.76 -20.14 24.83
N GLY A 33 3.66 -19.38 24.82
CA GLY A 33 2.53 -19.70 23.96
C GLY A 33 3.02 -19.88 22.52
N SER A 34 2.41 -20.80 21.80
CA SER A 34 2.59 -20.92 20.36
C SER A 34 2.31 -19.58 19.67
N MET A 35 3.17 -19.19 18.72
CA MET A 35 2.94 -17.99 17.92
C MET A 35 1.58 -18.08 17.24
N GLY A 36 0.82 -16.99 17.31
CA GLY A 36 -0.41 -16.84 16.54
C GLY A 36 -0.12 -16.44 15.10
N GLN A 37 -1.15 -16.48 14.28
CA GLN A 37 -1.08 -16.21 12.85
C GLN A 37 -2.14 -15.20 12.44
N ILE A 38 -1.75 -14.19 11.68
CA ILE A 38 -2.66 -13.21 11.06
C ILE A 38 -2.73 -13.51 9.57
N ARG A 39 -3.94 -13.68 9.04
CA ARG A 39 -4.20 -13.73 7.60
C ARG A 39 -4.93 -12.46 7.19
N LEU A 40 -4.41 -11.77 6.18
CA LEU A 40 -4.94 -10.50 5.72
C LEU A 40 -5.68 -10.67 4.39
N ARG A 41 -6.86 -10.07 4.30
CA ARG A 41 -7.62 -9.97 3.06
C ARG A 41 -8.28 -8.61 2.95
N PHE A 42 -8.43 -8.09 1.74
CA PHE A 42 -9.35 -6.97 1.51
C PHE A 42 -10.79 -7.49 1.45
N GLU A 43 -11.71 -6.71 2.00
CA GLU A 43 -13.14 -7.00 1.90
C GLU A 43 -13.62 -6.87 0.45
N GLU A 44 -14.39 -7.85 -0.03
CA GLU A 44 -14.97 -7.83 -1.38
C GLU A 44 -15.84 -6.58 -1.54
N GLY A 45 -15.53 -5.74 -2.53
CA GLY A 45 -16.25 -4.48 -2.77
C GLY A 45 -15.74 -3.26 -1.99
N SER A 46 -14.70 -3.39 -1.16
CA SER A 46 -14.10 -2.25 -0.42
C SER A 46 -13.57 -1.12 -1.32
N ILE A 47 -13.21 -1.42 -2.57
CA ILE A 47 -12.79 -0.45 -3.61
C ILE A 47 -13.99 0.01 -4.47
N ALA A 48 -15.15 -0.64 -4.34
CA ALA A 48 -16.33 -0.41 -5.18
C ALA A 48 -17.20 0.78 -4.74
N ALA A 49 -17.09 1.21 -3.49
CA ALA A 49 -17.85 2.33 -2.95
C ALA A 49 -17.28 3.72 -3.31
N VAL A 50 -16.16 3.79 -4.03
CA VAL A 50 -15.57 5.06 -4.45
C VAL A 50 -16.03 5.41 -5.86
N SER A 51 -16.54 6.63 -6.04
CA SER A 51 -17.08 7.09 -7.33
C SER A 51 -16.10 6.88 -8.50
N LYS A 52 -16.63 6.59 -9.69
CA LYS A 52 -15.81 6.37 -10.91
C LYS A 52 -14.77 7.47 -11.17
N ALA A 53 -15.06 8.72 -10.80
CA ALA A 53 -14.17 9.86 -10.99
C ALA A 53 -12.99 9.93 -9.99
N VAL A 54 -13.02 9.12 -8.92
CA VAL A 54 -11.96 9.03 -7.90
C VAL A 54 -11.20 7.70 -8.03
N ARG A 55 -11.79 6.68 -8.68
CA ARG A 55 -11.12 5.40 -8.95
C ARG A 55 -9.81 5.54 -9.74
N GLU A 56 -9.69 6.54 -10.61
CA GLU A 56 -8.45 6.80 -11.35
C GLU A 56 -7.28 7.22 -10.45
N ASP A 57 -7.55 7.71 -9.22
CA ASP A 57 -6.55 8.23 -8.27
C ASP A 57 -6.29 7.31 -7.06
N ILE A 58 -6.94 6.14 -6.97
CA ILE A 58 -6.67 5.18 -5.88
C ILE A 58 -5.52 4.29 -6.33
N PRO A 59 -4.37 4.29 -5.63
CA PRO A 59 -3.26 3.40 -5.97
C PRO A 59 -3.66 1.95 -5.79
N ASP A 60 -2.91 1.04 -6.39
CA ASP A 60 -3.17 -0.37 -6.23
C ASP A 60 -2.99 -0.80 -4.76
N THR A 61 -3.92 -1.61 -4.25
CA THR A 61 -3.89 -2.03 -2.84
C THR A 61 -2.69 -2.88 -2.46
N ASN A 62 -1.98 -3.48 -3.43
CA ASN A 62 -0.72 -4.17 -3.20
C ASN A 62 0.44 -3.20 -2.87
N ASP A 63 0.36 -1.96 -3.35
CA ASP A 63 1.39 -0.95 -3.08
C ASP A 63 1.14 -0.22 -1.77
N PHE A 64 0.00 -0.49 -1.12
CA PHE A 64 -0.31 0.11 0.18
C PHE A 64 0.73 -0.34 1.21
N ILE A 65 1.17 0.61 2.02
CA ILE A 65 2.08 0.40 3.14
C ILE A 65 1.28 -0.33 4.22
N LEU A 66 1.60 -1.60 4.42
CA LEU A 66 1.09 -2.42 5.52
C LEU A 66 2.06 -2.35 6.69
N GLN A 67 1.55 -2.02 7.86
CA GLN A 67 2.26 -2.08 9.12
C GLN A 67 1.51 -2.96 10.12
N ILE A 68 2.21 -3.94 10.69
CA ILE A 68 1.68 -4.80 11.74
C ILE A 68 2.52 -4.61 12.99
N THR A 69 1.86 -4.19 14.06
CA THR A 69 2.49 -3.95 15.36
C THR A 69 2.00 -4.99 16.35
N GLY A 70 2.92 -5.71 16.97
CA GLY A 70 2.64 -6.73 17.96
C GLY A 70 2.18 -6.15 19.30
N PRO A 71 1.79 -7.01 20.27
CA PRO A 71 1.24 -6.58 21.56
C PRO A 71 2.23 -5.84 22.45
N ASP A 72 3.52 -6.00 22.19
CA ASP A 72 4.62 -5.32 22.85
C ASP A 72 4.98 -3.98 22.20
N GLY A 73 4.24 -3.57 21.16
CA GLY A 73 4.54 -2.38 20.37
C GLY A 73 5.66 -2.59 19.34
N ALA A 74 6.22 -3.78 19.22
CA ALA A 74 7.24 -4.07 18.21
C ALA A 74 6.61 -4.19 16.82
N THR A 75 7.26 -3.61 15.81
CA THR A 75 6.86 -3.80 14.41
C THR A 75 7.21 -5.22 13.99
N VAL A 76 6.19 -5.97 13.58
CA VAL A 76 6.30 -7.33 13.07
C VAL A 76 6.53 -7.31 11.56
N TYR A 77 5.84 -6.43 10.86
CA TYR A 77 5.96 -6.23 9.42
C TYR A 77 5.75 -4.76 9.09
N GLU A 78 6.54 -4.25 8.15
CA GLU A 78 6.38 -2.94 7.54
C GLU A 78 6.85 -3.02 6.08
N GLY A 79 5.99 -2.63 5.15
CA GLY A 79 6.29 -2.65 3.72
C GLY A 79 5.03 -2.78 2.85
N PRO A 80 5.19 -2.96 1.53
CA PRO A 80 4.05 -3.10 0.62
C PRO A 80 3.18 -4.31 1.00
N TYR A 81 1.86 -4.14 0.93
CA TYR A 81 0.90 -5.21 1.20
C TYR A 81 1.11 -6.41 0.27
N GLY A 82 1.39 -6.17 -1.01
CA GLY A 82 1.66 -7.20 -2.02
C GLY A 82 2.92 -8.02 -1.73
N MET A 83 3.86 -7.47 -0.95
CA MET A 83 5.07 -8.20 -0.54
C MET A 83 4.91 -8.91 0.80
N SER A 84 3.85 -8.61 1.56
CA SER A 84 3.63 -9.22 2.87
C SER A 84 3.27 -10.71 2.75
N PRO A 85 3.73 -11.57 3.67
CA PRO A 85 3.45 -13.00 3.61
C PRO A 85 1.95 -13.27 3.75
N GLU A 86 1.46 -14.38 3.18
CA GLU A 86 0.04 -14.75 3.29
C GLU A 86 -0.43 -14.92 4.73
N THR A 87 0.50 -15.33 5.59
CA THR A 87 0.28 -15.48 7.02
C THR A 87 1.44 -14.85 7.77
N VAL A 88 1.13 -13.91 8.65
CA VAL A 88 2.11 -13.19 9.47
C VAL A 88 2.11 -13.83 10.85
N SER A 89 3.27 -14.34 11.28
CA SER A 89 3.42 -14.93 12.61
C SER A 89 3.67 -13.84 13.65
N VAL A 90 2.86 -13.82 14.71
CA VAL A 90 2.92 -12.80 15.77
C VAL A 90 2.79 -13.42 17.15
N ARG A 91 3.25 -12.69 18.16
CA ARG A 91 3.01 -13.07 19.55
C ARG A 91 1.50 -12.99 19.86
N PRO A 92 0.95 -13.94 20.63
CA PRO A 92 -0.45 -13.87 21.06
C PRO A 92 -0.72 -12.58 21.85
N GLY A 93 -1.88 -11.98 21.61
CA GLY A 93 -2.28 -10.71 22.21
C GLY A 93 -2.84 -9.71 21.20
N THR A 94 -3.10 -8.51 21.67
CA THR A 94 -3.68 -7.43 20.85
C THR A 94 -2.63 -6.87 19.89
N CYS A 95 -2.85 -7.00 18.59
CA CYS A 95 -2.00 -6.44 17.55
C CYS A 95 -2.74 -5.30 16.84
N ASN A 96 -2.00 -4.32 16.33
CA ASN A 96 -2.52 -3.31 15.43
C ASN A 96 -2.09 -3.63 14.00
N VAL A 97 -3.04 -3.58 13.06
CA VAL A 97 -2.82 -3.75 11.63
C VAL A 97 -3.27 -2.47 10.96
N SER A 98 -2.30 -1.70 10.46
CA SER A 98 -2.51 -0.46 9.73
C SER A 98 -2.17 -0.69 8.26
N ILE A 99 -3.00 -0.17 7.36
CA ILE A 99 -2.71 -0.15 5.93
C ILE A 99 -2.96 1.24 5.37
N ARG A 100 -2.06 1.74 4.52
CA ARG A 100 -2.09 3.12 3.98
C ARG A 100 -1.70 3.14 2.50
N SER A 101 -2.38 3.93 1.69
CA SER A 101 -2.04 4.15 0.28
C SER A 101 -0.71 4.88 0.09
N SER A 102 -0.31 5.70 1.05
CA SER A 102 0.90 6.51 1.04
C SER A 102 1.24 6.99 2.45
N GLU A 103 2.46 7.50 2.65
CA GLU A 103 2.79 8.24 3.85
C GLU A 103 2.09 9.61 3.84
N PHE A 104 1.55 10.02 4.98
CA PHE A 104 0.90 11.30 5.15
C PHE A 104 1.22 11.87 6.53
N SER A 105 2.28 12.66 6.61
CA SER A 105 2.73 13.31 7.85
C SER A 105 2.50 14.82 7.86
N VAL A 106 2.22 15.41 6.70
CA VAL A 106 1.95 16.84 6.52
C VAL A 106 0.84 17.04 5.49
N PRO A 107 0.04 18.12 5.61
CA PRO A 107 -0.99 18.44 4.65
C PRO A 107 -0.43 18.64 3.24
N ALA A 108 -1.15 18.17 2.23
CA ALA A 108 -0.77 18.31 0.83
C ALA A 108 -1.98 18.45 -0.11
N PHE A 109 -1.76 19.10 -1.26
CA PHE A 109 -2.77 19.19 -2.32
C PHE A 109 -2.83 17.89 -3.13
N SER A 110 -4.03 17.47 -3.52
CA SER A 110 -4.23 16.25 -4.33
C SER A 110 -3.62 14.99 -3.71
N ALA A 111 -3.68 14.88 -2.38
CA ALA A 111 -3.11 13.77 -1.62
C ALA A 111 -4.18 13.09 -0.75
N PRO A 112 -5.22 12.47 -1.36
CA PRO A 112 -6.12 11.61 -0.60
C PRO A 112 -5.32 10.44 0.00
N LEU A 113 -5.62 10.11 1.25
CA LEU A 113 -5.02 8.98 1.95
C LEU A 113 -6.09 7.91 2.11
N TYR A 114 -5.86 6.72 1.59
CA TYR A 114 -6.76 5.57 1.72
C TYR A 114 -6.14 4.52 2.63
N GLY A 115 -6.98 3.75 3.33
CA GLY A 115 -6.52 2.70 4.21
C GLY A 115 -7.54 2.23 5.24
N ASP A 116 -7.03 1.55 6.26
CA ASP A 116 -7.77 1.02 7.40
C ASP A 116 -6.83 0.81 8.60
N ASP A 117 -7.41 0.80 9.80
CA ASP A 117 -6.74 0.48 11.06
C ASP A 117 -7.55 -0.56 11.82
N ARG A 118 -6.96 -1.72 12.05
CA ARG A 118 -7.59 -2.84 12.74
C ARG A 118 -6.81 -3.25 13.97
N CYS A 119 -7.44 -3.10 15.12
CA CYS A 119 -6.98 -3.66 16.38
C CYS A 119 -7.56 -5.07 16.54
N VAL A 120 -6.72 -6.10 16.55
CA VAL A 120 -7.14 -7.51 16.51
C VAL A 120 -6.52 -8.31 17.64
N LEU A 121 -7.30 -9.17 18.28
CA LEU A 121 -6.83 -10.08 19.32
C LEU A 121 -6.35 -11.39 18.67
N VAL A 122 -5.05 -11.66 18.74
CA VAL A 122 -4.47 -12.88 18.19
C VAL A 122 -4.42 -13.97 19.27
N PRO A 123 -5.12 -15.10 19.08
CA PRO A 123 -5.11 -16.20 20.03
C PRO A 123 -3.77 -16.96 20.03
N ASP A 124 -3.45 -17.59 21.16
CA ASP A 124 -2.28 -18.47 21.29
C ASP A 124 -2.40 -19.68 20.34
N GLY A 125 -1.43 -19.81 19.41
CA GLY A 125 -1.37 -20.87 18.40
C GLY A 125 -2.49 -20.87 17.37
N GLY A 126 -3.39 -19.88 17.41
CA GLY A 126 -4.54 -19.80 16.50
C GLY A 126 -4.30 -18.84 15.34
N VAL A 127 -5.24 -18.88 14.39
CA VAL A 127 -5.27 -18.01 13.22
C VAL A 127 -6.39 -16.98 13.39
N VAL A 128 -6.10 -15.72 13.08
CA VAL A 128 -7.10 -14.65 12.94
C VAL A 128 -7.13 -14.15 11.50
N ASP A 129 -8.32 -14.14 10.92
CA ASP A 129 -8.57 -13.53 9.61
C ASP A 129 -8.96 -12.07 9.82
N VAL A 130 -8.21 -11.16 9.20
CA VAL A 130 -8.42 -9.71 9.28
C VAL A 130 -8.88 -9.22 7.92
N SER A 131 -10.09 -8.65 7.92
CA SER A 131 -10.69 -8.02 6.74
C SER A 131 -10.35 -6.54 6.76
N LEU A 132 -9.58 -6.11 5.76
CA LEU A 132 -9.18 -4.71 5.55
C LEU A 132 -10.14 -4.05 4.58
N SER A 133 -10.52 -2.82 4.89
CA SER A 133 -11.28 -1.95 4.00
C SER A 133 -10.37 -0.93 3.33
N CYS A 134 -10.81 -0.35 2.21
CA CYS A 134 -10.08 0.70 1.51
C CYS A 134 -10.92 1.98 1.62
N THR A 135 -10.75 2.71 2.71
CA THR A 135 -11.53 3.92 2.97
C THR A 135 -10.62 5.13 3.00
N GLN A 136 -11.09 6.28 2.52
CA GLN A 136 -10.31 7.51 2.68
C GLN A 136 -10.19 7.82 4.18
N LEU A 137 -8.97 7.98 4.69
CA LEU A 137 -8.64 8.23 6.09
C LEU A 137 -8.52 9.72 6.42
N ASN A 138 -8.18 10.54 5.43
CA ASN A 138 -8.01 11.98 5.61
C ASN A 138 -9.25 12.78 5.17
N SER A 139 -9.29 14.03 5.59
CA SER A 139 -10.30 15.02 5.22
C SER A 139 -9.75 15.98 4.16
N GLY A 140 -10.61 16.75 3.52
CA GLY A 140 -10.23 17.69 2.48
C GLY A 140 -10.93 19.03 2.60
N ILE A 141 -10.28 20.08 2.11
CA ILE A 141 -10.85 21.41 1.98
C ILE A 141 -10.43 22.05 0.65
N ARG A 142 -11.38 22.67 -0.03
CA ARG A 142 -11.17 23.43 -1.27
C ARG A 142 -11.66 24.84 -1.07
N LEU A 143 -10.80 25.82 -1.36
CA LEU A 143 -11.19 27.22 -1.37
C LEU A 143 -11.60 27.62 -2.80
N LYS A 144 -12.71 28.34 -2.90
CA LYS A 144 -13.13 29.06 -4.10
C LYS A 144 -13.07 30.54 -3.80
N ILE A 145 -12.05 31.20 -4.33
CA ILE A 145 -11.76 32.60 -4.01
C ILE A 145 -12.34 33.48 -5.12
N ALA A 146 -13.12 34.49 -4.74
CA ALA A 146 -13.68 35.46 -5.68
C ALA A 146 -12.57 36.23 -6.42
N PRO A 147 -12.74 36.55 -7.72
CA PRO A 147 -11.75 37.33 -8.47
C PRO A 147 -11.42 38.68 -7.82
N ASP A 148 -12.42 39.32 -7.21
CA ASP A 148 -12.31 40.65 -6.61
C ASP A 148 -11.47 40.65 -5.31
N PHE A 149 -11.22 39.47 -4.73
CA PHE A 149 -10.42 39.34 -3.50
C PHE A 149 -8.99 39.84 -3.66
N LEU A 150 -8.37 39.61 -4.83
CA LEU A 150 -7.01 40.08 -5.13
C LEU A 150 -6.92 41.60 -5.24
N THR A 151 -8.00 42.25 -5.67
CA THR A 151 -8.07 43.72 -5.81
C THR A 151 -8.17 44.39 -4.45
N GLU A 152 -8.95 43.81 -3.54
CA GLU A 152 -9.21 44.38 -2.21
C GLU A 152 -8.15 43.98 -1.17
N CYS A 153 -7.44 42.86 -1.36
CA CYS A 153 -6.45 42.35 -0.41
C CYS A 153 -5.15 41.88 -1.13
N PRO A 154 -4.39 42.80 -1.76
CA PRO A 154 -3.27 42.43 -2.65
C PRO A 154 -2.04 41.84 -1.95
N GLU A 155 -1.82 42.16 -0.67
CA GLU A 155 -0.69 41.66 0.13
C GLU A 155 -1.09 40.50 1.06
N ALA A 156 -2.35 40.07 1.03
CA ALA A 156 -2.82 39.01 1.89
C ALA A 156 -2.37 37.64 1.36
N VAL A 157 -2.20 36.68 2.27
CA VAL A 157 -1.94 35.29 1.91
C VAL A 157 -2.91 34.40 2.67
N LEU A 158 -3.58 33.50 1.96
CA LEU A 158 -4.44 32.51 2.57
C LEU A 158 -3.63 31.28 2.96
N PHE A 159 -3.91 30.78 4.16
CA PHE A 159 -3.42 29.50 4.64
C PHE A 159 -4.60 28.64 5.07
N VAL A 160 -4.45 27.34 4.90
CA VAL A 160 -5.30 26.35 5.55
C VAL A 160 -4.44 25.65 6.59
N ARG A 161 -4.91 25.58 7.83
CA ARG A 161 -4.17 25.06 8.98
C ARG A 161 -4.96 23.93 9.65
N GLY A 162 -4.30 22.81 9.93
CA GLY A 162 -4.77 21.74 10.79
C GLY A 162 -3.75 21.46 11.90
N ASP A 163 -4.02 20.42 12.70
CA ASP A 163 -3.11 19.98 13.77
C ASP A 163 -1.81 19.34 13.21
N ASP A 164 -1.90 18.80 11.99
CA ASP A 164 -0.82 18.16 11.24
C ASP A 164 0.04 19.16 10.41
N GLY A 165 -0.37 20.43 10.32
CA GLY A 165 0.43 21.47 9.67
C GLY A 165 -0.39 22.56 9.01
N GLN A 166 0.21 23.25 8.04
CA GLN A 166 -0.47 24.29 7.27
C GLN A 166 -0.01 24.31 5.81
N LEU A 167 -0.93 24.67 4.91
CA LEU A 167 -0.67 24.90 3.50
C LEU A 167 -0.95 26.34 3.14
N MET A 168 -0.02 26.96 2.41
CA MET A 168 -0.29 28.20 1.70
C MET A 168 -1.23 27.91 0.54
N TYR A 169 -2.36 28.61 0.48
CA TYR A 169 -3.38 28.44 -0.55
C TYR A 169 -3.31 29.61 -1.52
N GLY A 170 -2.69 29.36 -2.68
CA GLY A 170 -2.57 30.36 -3.73
C GLY A 170 -3.92 30.69 -4.36
N TYR A 171 -4.09 31.92 -4.84
CA TYR A 171 -5.33 32.40 -5.47
C TYR A 171 -5.76 31.62 -6.72
N SER A 172 -4.80 31.03 -7.42
CA SER A 172 -5.05 30.20 -8.61
C SER A 172 -5.18 28.70 -8.27
N GLU A 173 -5.02 28.32 -7.02
CA GLU A 173 -5.12 26.93 -6.57
C GLU A 173 -6.57 26.46 -6.60
N LYS A 174 -6.79 25.30 -7.20
CA LYS A 174 -8.14 24.71 -7.39
C LYS A 174 -8.23 23.29 -6.82
N ARG A 175 -7.10 22.70 -6.46
CA ARG A 175 -7.02 21.34 -5.91
C ARG A 175 -7.58 21.32 -4.50
N VAL A 176 -7.96 20.12 -4.05
CA VAL A 176 -8.33 19.91 -2.64
C VAL A 176 -7.05 19.84 -1.84
N ALA A 177 -6.99 20.58 -0.74
CA ALA A 177 -5.97 20.44 0.28
C ALA A 177 -6.43 19.37 1.26
N TYR A 178 -5.64 18.31 1.43
CA TYR A 178 -5.96 17.22 2.34
C TYR A 178 -5.24 17.40 3.68
N PHE A 179 -5.91 17.00 4.76
CA PHE A 179 -5.46 17.09 6.16
C PHE A 179 -5.95 15.87 6.93
N LEU A 180 -5.24 15.43 7.97
CA LEU A 180 -5.79 14.44 8.89
C LEU A 180 -7.09 14.97 9.53
N PRO A 181 -8.05 14.08 9.90
CA PRO A 181 -9.29 14.50 10.54
C PRO A 181 -9.01 15.31 11.81
N GLY A 182 -9.74 16.40 11.99
CA GLY A 182 -9.47 17.34 13.07
C GLY A 182 -9.95 18.75 12.78
N ASN A 183 -9.45 19.72 13.54
CA ASN A 183 -9.85 21.12 13.39
C ASN A 183 -9.06 21.77 12.25
N ILE A 184 -9.77 22.15 11.19
CA ILE A 184 -9.22 22.83 10.03
C ILE A 184 -9.66 24.30 10.04
N SER A 185 -8.68 25.21 10.00
CA SER A 185 -8.87 26.65 9.98
C SER A 185 -8.45 27.26 8.66
N VAL A 186 -9.25 28.19 8.14
CA VAL A 186 -8.83 29.09 7.06
C VAL A 186 -8.31 30.37 7.69
N VAL A 187 -7.07 30.71 7.38
CA VAL A 187 -6.32 31.81 7.99
C VAL A 187 -5.91 32.80 6.91
N LEU A 188 -6.24 34.07 7.12
CA LEU A 188 -5.74 35.17 6.32
C LEU A 188 -4.54 35.80 7.03
N LYS A 189 -3.41 35.87 6.35
CA LYS A 189 -2.20 36.51 6.85
C LYS A 189 -1.90 37.75 6.03
N ASN A 190 -2.04 38.90 6.67
CA ASN A 190 -1.53 40.18 6.19
C ASN A 190 -0.13 40.42 6.78
N PRO A 191 0.67 41.37 6.25
CA PRO A 191 2.01 41.65 6.76
C PRO A 191 2.05 41.89 8.28
N ASP A 192 1.04 42.60 8.81
CA ASP A 192 1.01 43.03 10.21
C ASP A 192 0.06 42.21 11.11
N LYS A 193 -0.78 41.34 10.53
CA LYS A 193 -1.84 40.66 11.27
C LYS A 193 -2.21 39.31 10.66
N GLU A 194 -2.37 38.32 11.53
CA GLU A 194 -3.01 37.05 11.21
C GLU A 194 -4.45 37.06 11.73
N GLN A 195 -5.39 36.62 10.89
CA GLN A 195 -6.80 36.51 11.21
C GLN A 195 -7.33 35.14 10.80
N VAL A 196 -7.91 34.42 11.76
CA VAL A 196 -8.67 33.20 11.46
C VAL A 196 -10.03 33.62 10.89
N LEU A 197 -10.31 33.22 9.65
CA LEU A 197 -11.57 33.51 8.98
C LEU A 197 -12.66 32.52 9.42
N MET A 198 -12.29 31.25 9.57
CA MET A 198 -13.18 30.22 10.08
C MET A 198 -12.38 29.03 10.64
N THR A 199 -13.04 28.22 11.45
CA THR A 199 -12.57 26.89 11.88
C THR A 199 -13.73 25.90 11.78
N ARG A 200 -13.45 24.70 11.26
CA ARG A 200 -14.38 23.56 11.24
C ARG A 200 -13.65 22.29 11.62
N THR A 201 -14.30 21.47 12.43
CA THR A 201 -13.87 20.08 12.59
C THR A 201 -14.31 19.30 11.36
N LEU A 202 -13.37 18.64 10.70
CA LEU A 202 -13.62 17.74 9.59
C LEU A 202 -13.34 16.31 10.02
N GLU A 203 -14.30 15.44 9.77
CA GLU A 203 -14.16 14.00 9.98
C GLU A 203 -13.49 13.32 8.78
N GLN A 204 -13.11 12.07 8.98
CA GLN A 204 -12.62 11.20 7.92
C GLN A 204 -13.62 11.20 6.73
N ARG A 205 -13.12 11.26 5.49
CA ARG A 205 -13.89 11.32 4.23
C ARG A 205 -14.61 12.65 3.95
N GLU A 206 -14.63 13.61 4.87
CA GLU A 206 -15.29 14.88 4.60
C GLU A 206 -14.45 15.76 3.66
N ILE A 207 -15.08 16.33 2.64
CA ILE A 207 -14.46 17.34 1.76
C ILE A 207 -15.31 18.62 1.79
N LEU A 208 -14.75 19.67 2.40
CA LEU A 208 -15.41 20.96 2.54
C LEU A 208 -15.06 21.88 1.36
N THR A 209 -16.07 22.51 0.74
CA THR A 209 -15.83 23.64 -0.17
C THR A 209 -16.17 24.94 0.53
N VAL A 210 -15.21 25.86 0.58
CA VAL A 210 -15.36 27.17 1.21
C VAL A 210 -15.28 28.23 0.13
N ASN A 211 -16.34 29.01 -0.03
CA ASN A 211 -16.34 30.18 -0.88
C ASN A 211 -15.84 31.38 -0.07
N ILE A 212 -14.88 32.11 -0.62
CA ILE A 212 -14.29 33.30 -0.01
C ILE A 212 -14.60 34.49 -0.90
N ASP A 213 -15.44 35.38 -0.40
CA ASP A 213 -15.90 36.58 -1.08
C ASP A 213 -15.52 37.84 -0.28
N VAL A 214 -15.39 38.97 -0.96
CA VAL A 214 -15.21 40.29 -0.34
C VAL A 214 -16.49 41.10 -0.48
N VAL A 215 -17.05 41.55 0.64
CA VAL A 215 -18.16 42.50 0.61
C VAL A 215 -17.60 43.89 0.34
N SER A 216 -17.69 44.32 -0.92
CA SER A 216 -17.45 45.71 -1.29
C SER A 216 -18.66 46.56 -0.91
N GLY A 217 -18.57 47.30 0.19
CA GLY A 217 -19.61 48.23 0.62
C GLY A 217 -19.68 49.46 -0.27
N ASN A 218 -20.77 49.60 -1.04
CA ASN A 218 -21.15 50.86 -1.68
C ASN A 218 -21.75 51.82 -0.63
N ALA A 219 -20.94 52.34 0.31
CA ALA A 219 -21.24 53.53 1.12
C ALA A 219 -20.02 53.90 1.97
N GLY A 220 -19.69 55.19 2.06
CA GLY A 220 -18.52 55.68 2.77
C GLY A 220 -18.40 55.21 4.23
N LYS A 221 -17.13 55.07 4.64
CA LYS A 221 -16.56 54.56 5.90
C LYS A 221 -16.29 53.06 5.94
N GLN A 222 -14.99 52.79 6.03
CA GLN A 222 -14.28 51.52 6.19
C GLN A 222 -15.00 50.50 7.07
N ASP A 223 -15.41 49.39 6.46
CA ASP A 223 -15.09 48.04 6.93
C ASP A 223 -15.35 47.07 5.76
N SER A 224 -14.30 46.71 5.02
CA SER A 224 -14.38 45.68 3.98
C SER A 224 -14.53 44.32 4.68
N GLY A 225 -15.77 43.85 4.83
CA GLY A 225 -16.05 42.56 5.45
C GLY A 225 -15.72 41.41 4.51
N ILE A 226 -14.90 40.45 4.94
CA ILE A 226 -14.73 39.18 4.24
C ILE A 226 -15.89 38.27 4.63
N THR A 227 -16.65 37.81 3.65
CA THR A 227 -17.71 36.82 3.85
C THR A 227 -17.19 35.44 3.49
N VAL A 228 -17.40 34.49 4.40
CA VAL A 228 -17.08 33.08 4.20
C VAL A 228 -18.40 32.33 4.11
N GLU A 229 -18.71 31.83 2.92
CA GLU A 229 -19.86 30.98 2.70
C GLU A 229 -19.43 29.53 2.63
N VAL A 230 -19.98 28.72 3.53
CA VAL A 230 -19.67 27.30 3.62
C VAL A 230 -20.69 26.53 2.79
N ASP A 231 -20.26 25.96 1.68
CA ASP A 231 -21.08 25.06 0.88
C ASP A 231 -20.81 23.62 1.35
N THR A 232 -21.75 23.08 2.14
CA THR A 232 -21.72 21.69 2.64
C THR A 232 -22.33 20.69 1.66
N SER A 233 -22.58 21.04 0.39
CA SER A 233 -23.29 20.17 -0.57
C SER A 233 -22.54 18.90 -1.01
N ARG A 234 -21.40 18.55 -0.39
CA ARG A 234 -20.68 17.30 -0.63
C ARG A 234 -20.27 16.59 0.65
N ILE A 235 -21.23 16.44 1.57
CA ILE A 235 -21.21 15.33 2.53
C ILE A 235 -21.27 14.07 1.67
N TRP A 236 -20.15 13.35 1.51
CA TRP A 236 -20.23 11.92 1.20
C TRP A 236 -20.70 11.24 2.48
N SER A 237 -21.98 11.45 2.81
CA SER A 237 -22.69 10.63 3.76
C SER A 237 -22.72 9.25 3.15
N ASP A 238 -22.37 8.22 3.92
CA ASP A 238 -22.46 6.81 3.53
C ASP A 238 -23.78 6.57 2.77
N GLU A 239 -23.69 6.55 1.45
CA GLU A 239 -24.68 5.96 0.57
C GLU A 239 -23.96 4.82 -0.10
N GLU A 240 -24.26 3.63 0.42
CA GLU A 240 -24.16 2.37 -0.28
C GLU A 240 -24.66 2.57 -1.71
N TYR A 241 -23.71 2.62 -2.64
CA TYR A 241 -24.00 2.57 -4.06
C TYR A 241 -23.40 1.27 -4.60
N VAL A 242 -24.25 0.24 -4.70
CA VAL A 242 -23.96 -0.94 -5.51
C VAL A 242 -24.03 -0.51 -6.97
N ILE A 243 -22.88 -0.12 -7.54
CA ILE A 243 -22.62 -0.22 -8.97
C ILE A 243 -21.36 -1.06 -9.12
N GLY A 244 -21.51 -2.24 -9.72
CA GLY A 244 -20.37 -3.05 -10.15
C GLY A 244 -20.08 -4.29 -9.32
N ALA A 245 -21.10 -4.91 -8.71
CA ALA A 245 -21.20 -6.37 -8.66
C ALA A 245 -21.38 -6.97 -10.08
N GLU A 246 -20.62 -6.46 -11.05
CA GLU A 246 -20.27 -7.14 -12.28
C GLU A 246 -18.75 -7.11 -12.32
N SER A 247 -18.18 -8.28 -12.01
CA SER A 247 -16.88 -8.78 -12.45
C SER A 247 -15.94 -7.75 -13.08
N ALA A 248 -14.77 -7.52 -12.46
CA ALA A 248 -13.58 -7.14 -13.22
C ALA A 248 -13.41 -8.21 -14.31
N LYS A 249 -13.89 -7.94 -15.53
CA LYS A 249 -13.85 -8.92 -16.63
C LYS A 249 -12.47 -9.03 -17.28
N GLY A 250 -11.49 -8.26 -16.79
CA GLY A 250 -10.15 -8.26 -17.35
C GLY A 250 -10.10 -7.67 -18.75
N ASP A 251 -10.92 -6.66 -19.05
CA ASP A 251 -11.01 -6.09 -20.40
C ASP A 251 -9.80 -5.18 -20.76
N SER A 252 -9.05 -4.71 -19.76
CA SER A 252 -7.85 -3.86 -19.91
C SER A 252 -6.84 -4.13 -18.78
N PRO A 253 -5.56 -3.71 -18.92
CA PRO A 253 -4.57 -3.82 -17.84
C PRO A 253 -5.02 -3.12 -16.53
N GLU A 254 -5.64 -1.95 -16.64
CA GLU A 254 -6.14 -1.15 -15.51
C GLU A 254 -7.34 -1.80 -14.79
N ASN A 255 -8.04 -2.73 -15.45
CA ASN A 255 -9.18 -3.47 -14.89
C ASN A 255 -8.94 -4.99 -14.92
N ALA A 256 -7.67 -5.39 -14.81
CA ALA A 256 -7.25 -6.77 -14.79
C ALA A 256 -7.77 -7.50 -13.55
N MET A 257 -8.02 -8.80 -13.71
CA MET A 257 -8.34 -9.67 -12.60
C MET A 257 -7.11 -9.89 -11.71
N SER A 258 -7.29 -9.92 -10.40
CA SER A 258 -6.28 -10.51 -9.50
C SER A 258 -6.18 -12.03 -9.73
N VAL A 259 -5.05 -12.64 -9.35
CA VAL A 259 -4.89 -14.10 -9.38
C VAL A 259 -6.03 -14.83 -8.65
N SER A 260 -6.50 -14.30 -7.51
CA SER A 260 -7.61 -14.89 -6.77
C SER A 260 -8.93 -14.86 -7.53
N GLN A 261 -9.24 -13.76 -8.22
CA GLN A 261 -10.44 -13.64 -9.04
C GLN A 261 -10.35 -14.57 -10.26
N ALA A 262 -9.21 -14.56 -10.95
CA ALA A 262 -8.97 -15.40 -12.12
C ALA A 262 -9.11 -16.90 -11.80
N LYS A 263 -8.74 -17.34 -10.60
CA LYS A 263 -8.95 -18.73 -10.14
C LYS A 263 -10.42 -19.15 -10.10
N SER A 264 -11.34 -18.21 -9.89
CA SER A 264 -12.79 -18.43 -9.86
C SER A 264 -13.47 -18.23 -11.22
N CYS A 265 -12.76 -17.71 -12.22
CA CYS A 265 -13.27 -17.37 -13.56
C CYS A 265 -12.72 -18.31 -14.65
N ALA A 266 -12.56 -19.60 -14.34
CA ALA A 266 -12.06 -20.57 -15.30
C ALA A 266 -12.97 -20.68 -16.54
N GLY A 267 -12.38 -20.61 -17.72
CA GLY A 267 -13.08 -20.64 -19.01
C GLY A 267 -13.20 -19.29 -19.70
N GLU A 268 -12.92 -18.18 -19.00
CA GLU A 268 -12.83 -16.85 -19.61
C GLU A 268 -11.63 -16.73 -20.55
N LYS A 269 -11.79 -15.95 -21.62
CA LYS A 269 -10.82 -15.80 -22.71
C LYS A 269 -10.45 -14.34 -22.94
N ASP A 270 -9.24 -14.11 -23.44
CA ASP A 270 -8.72 -12.79 -23.75
C ASP A 270 -8.79 -11.79 -22.58
N VAL A 271 -8.64 -12.29 -21.34
CA VAL A 271 -8.73 -11.47 -20.12
C VAL A 271 -7.35 -11.12 -19.58
N TRP A 272 -7.26 -9.93 -18.99
CA TRP A 272 -6.09 -9.46 -18.26
C TRP A 272 -6.08 -10.00 -16.84
N VAL A 273 -4.94 -10.54 -16.42
CA VAL A 273 -4.67 -11.02 -15.06
C VAL A 273 -3.37 -10.43 -14.56
N CYS A 274 -3.39 -9.80 -13.38
CA CYS A 274 -2.19 -9.26 -12.74
C CYS A 274 -1.79 -10.08 -11.51
N GLY A 275 -0.48 -10.23 -11.32
CA GLY A 275 0.11 -10.86 -10.15
C GLY A 275 1.63 -10.73 -10.13
N TYR A 276 2.23 -11.20 -9.05
CA TYR A 276 3.68 -11.25 -8.89
C TYR A 276 4.23 -12.55 -9.44
N ILE A 277 5.35 -12.49 -10.15
CA ILE A 277 6.10 -13.67 -10.57
C ILE A 277 6.78 -14.28 -9.34
N VAL A 278 6.26 -15.40 -8.85
CA VAL A 278 6.77 -16.03 -7.61
C VAL A 278 7.60 -17.28 -7.86
N GLY A 279 7.63 -17.80 -9.08
CA GLY A 279 8.41 -19.00 -9.37
C GLY A 279 8.33 -19.49 -10.80
N GLY A 280 9.03 -20.59 -11.06
CA GLY A 280 9.16 -21.26 -12.35
C GLY A 280 9.23 -22.78 -12.20
N ASP A 281 9.62 -23.47 -13.28
CA ASP A 281 9.78 -24.94 -13.33
C ASP A 281 8.51 -25.71 -12.92
N LEU A 282 7.37 -25.29 -13.46
CA LEU A 282 6.08 -25.82 -13.05
C LEU A 282 5.92 -27.28 -13.47
N THR A 283 5.43 -28.10 -12.55
CA THR A 283 5.01 -29.50 -12.78
C THR A 283 3.69 -29.78 -12.08
N SER A 284 3.02 -30.88 -12.42
CA SER A 284 1.75 -31.27 -11.78
C SER A 284 1.89 -31.84 -10.35
N SER A 285 3.11 -31.95 -9.80
CA SER A 285 3.33 -32.48 -8.45
C SER A 285 2.92 -31.48 -7.35
N ALA A 286 2.73 -31.95 -6.11
CA ALA A 286 2.35 -31.09 -4.99
C ALA A 286 3.41 -30.00 -4.68
N THR A 287 4.69 -30.29 -4.90
CA THR A 287 5.81 -29.34 -4.77
C THR A 287 6.25 -28.78 -6.12
N GLY A 288 5.37 -28.82 -7.12
CA GLY A 288 5.72 -28.60 -8.52
C GLY A 288 5.90 -27.14 -8.92
N ILE A 289 6.47 -26.30 -8.05
CA ILE A 289 6.91 -24.93 -8.35
C ILE A 289 8.27 -24.73 -7.66
N SER A 290 9.26 -24.26 -8.42
CA SER A 290 10.50 -23.71 -7.88
C SER A 290 10.26 -22.23 -7.56
N PHE A 291 10.46 -21.83 -6.31
CA PHE A 291 10.31 -20.42 -5.86
C PHE A 291 11.65 -19.67 -5.80
N SER A 292 12.76 -20.32 -6.17
CA SER A 292 14.11 -19.75 -6.09
C SER A 292 14.96 -20.15 -7.29
N PRO A 293 15.88 -19.29 -7.75
CA PRO A 293 16.82 -19.63 -8.82
C PRO A 293 17.83 -20.72 -8.38
N PRO A 294 18.52 -21.39 -9.32
CA PRO A 294 18.40 -21.24 -10.77
C PRO A 294 17.17 -21.97 -11.32
N PHE A 295 16.54 -21.38 -12.34
CA PHE A 295 15.39 -21.96 -13.04
C PHE A 295 15.84 -22.74 -14.28
N GLY A 296 15.13 -23.82 -14.62
CA GLY A 296 15.44 -24.68 -15.77
C GLY A 296 14.48 -24.54 -16.96
N SER A 297 13.30 -23.96 -16.75
CA SER A 297 12.22 -23.92 -17.73
C SER A 297 11.89 -22.49 -18.16
N ALA A 298 12.09 -22.20 -19.45
CA ALA A 298 11.74 -20.91 -20.02
C ALA A 298 10.27 -20.82 -20.48
N THR A 299 9.47 -21.89 -20.37
CA THR A 299 8.15 -21.97 -21.01
C THR A 299 6.98 -21.63 -20.10
N ASN A 300 7.25 -21.39 -18.82
CA ASN A 300 6.23 -21.18 -17.80
C ASN A 300 6.77 -20.40 -16.60
N ILE A 301 5.85 -19.71 -15.93
CA ILE A 301 6.06 -19.02 -14.66
C ILE A 301 4.84 -19.25 -13.76
N ALA A 302 4.99 -18.97 -12.48
CA ALA A 302 3.91 -18.96 -11.50
C ALA A 302 3.60 -17.52 -11.10
N LEU A 303 2.32 -17.15 -11.14
CA LEU A 303 1.83 -15.89 -10.61
C LEU A 303 1.12 -16.13 -9.27
N ALA A 304 1.25 -15.18 -8.35
CA ALA A 304 0.43 -15.13 -7.16
C ALA A 304 -0.06 -13.71 -6.90
N SER A 305 -1.07 -13.57 -6.04
CA SER A 305 -1.54 -12.24 -5.62
C SER A 305 -0.47 -11.45 -4.85
N ARG A 306 0.56 -12.12 -4.32
CA ARG A 306 1.64 -11.54 -3.51
C ARG A 306 2.99 -12.08 -3.94
N GLY A 307 4.05 -11.27 -3.87
CA GLY A 307 5.41 -11.66 -4.27
C GLY A 307 6.09 -12.65 -3.32
N SER A 308 5.63 -12.77 -2.08
CA SER A 308 6.18 -13.66 -1.04
C SER A 308 5.49 -15.03 -0.97
N VAL A 309 4.57 -15.35 -1.88
CA VAL A 309 3.90 -16.65 -1.89
C VAL A 309 4.89 -17.76 -2.22
N THR A 310 4.97 -18.74 -1.33
CA THR A 310 5.73 -19.99 -1.52
C THR A 310 4.85 -21.24 -1.48
N ASP A 311 3.53 -21.06 -1.55
CA ASP A 311 2.56 -22.15 -1.60
C ASP A 311 2.00 -22.31 -3.02
N LYS A 312 2.10 -23.52 -3.56
CA LYS A 312 1.61 -23.86 -4.89
C LYS A 312 0.09 -23.63 -5.01
N SER A 313 -0.69 -23.92 -3.98
CA SER A 313 -2.16 -23.80 -4.00
C SER A 313 -2.64 -22.36 -4.15
N SER A 314 -1.84 -21.39 -3.72
CA SER A 314 -2.10 -19.96 -3.86
C SER A 314 -1.69 -19.39 -5.23
N CYS A 315 -0.91 -20.15 -6.00
CA CYS A 315 -0.41 -19.73 -7.30
C CYS A 315 -1.41 -20.01 -8.44
N MET A 316 -1.19 -19.30 -9.55
CA MET A 316 -1.73 -19.57 -10.88
C MET A 316 -0.56 -19.88 -11.81
N SER A 317 -0.72 -20.89 -12.66
CA SER A 317 0.30 -21.26 -13.63
C SER A 317 0.15 -20.45 -14.91
N VAL A 318 1.24 -19.99 -15.51
CA VAL A 318 1.20 -19.20 -16.75
C VAL A 318 2.03 -19.88 -17.82
N GLN A 319 1.46 -20.02 -19.01
CA GLN A 319 2.20 -20.44 -20.19
C GLN A 319 2.88 -19.23 -20.83
N LEU A 320 4.16 -19.37 -21.18
CA LEU A 320 4.89 -18.40 -21.98
C LEU A 320 5.05 -18.93 -23.42
N PRO A 321 4.20 -18.52 -24.39
CA PRO A 321 4.36 -18.88 -25.79
C PRO A 321 5.70 -18.41 -26.36
N SER A 322 6.20 -19.08 -27.39
CA SER A 322 7.47 -18.67 -28.02
C SER A 322 7.35 -17.28 -28.63
N GLY A 323 8.41 -16.47 -28.53
CA GLY A 323 8.46 -15.09 -29.01
C GLY A 323 8.55 -14.09 -27.85
N ASP A 324 8.14 -12.85 -28.10
CA ASP A 324 8.39 -11.70 -27.23
C ASP A 324 7.95 -11.91 -25.77
N VAL A 325 6.79 -12.52 -25.53
CA VAL A 325 6.29 -12.82 -24.18
C VAL A 325 7.27 -13.70 -23.40
N ARG A 326 7.77 -14.79 -24.03
CA ARG A 326 8.72 -15.69 -23.38
C ARG A 326 10.07 -15.02 -23.20
N ASP A 327 10.57 -14.37 -24.24
CA ASP A 327 11.90 -13.77 -24.22
C ASP A 327 11.98 -12.69 -23.13
N ALA A 328 10.89 -11.94 -22.93
CA ALA A 328 10.77 -10.94 -21.87
C ALA A 328 10.60 -11.54 -20.46
N LEU A 329 9.75 -12.56 -20.27
CA LEU A 329 9.30 -12.94 -18.92
C LEU A 329 9.94 -14.22 -18.35
N ASN A 330 10.75 -14.95 -19.12
CA ASN A 330 11.31 -16.21 -18.64
C ASN A 330 12.35 -16.01 -17.52
N LEU A 331 12.21 -16.76 -16.43
CA LEU A 331 13.12 -16.68 -15.28
C LEU A 331 14.50 -17.33 -15.49
N VAL A 332 14.70 -18.06 -16.60
CA VAL A 332 16.01 -18.64 -16.94
C VAL A 332 16.97 -17.55 -17.40
N SER A 333 16.48 -16.64 -18.25
CA SER A 333 17.27 -15.53 -18.81
C SER A 333 17.14 -14.26 -17.97
N ASN A 334 15.99 -14.07 -17.31
CA ASN A 334 15.65 -12.88 -16.53
C ASN A 334 15.31 -13.25 -15.06
N PRO A 335 16.25 -13.82 -14.28
CA PRO A 335 16.00 -14.25 -12.90
C PRO A 335 15.63 -13.09 -11.96
N GLU A 336 15.99 -11.86 -12.30
CA GLU A 336 15.64 -10.62 -11.59
C GLU A 336 14.15 -10.30 -11.61
N LEU A 337 13.37 -10.89 -12.53
CA LEU A 337 11.92 -10.71 -12.57
C LEU A 337 11.18 -11.47 -11.46
N LEU A 338 11.88 -12.29 -10.68
CA LEU A 338 11.30 -12.93 -9.51
C LEU A 338 10.92 -11.88 -8.46
N GLY A 339 9.64 -11.85 -8.09
CA GLY A 339 9.06 -10.84 -7.23
C GLY A 339 8.58 -9.59 -7.97
N THR A 340 8.77 -9.50 -9.29
CA THR A 340 8.23 -8.41 -10.11
C THR A 340 6.76 -8.65 -10.42
N ARG A 341 5.99 -7.56 -10.45
CA ARG A 341 4.58 -7.59 -10.79
C ARG A 341 4.39 -7.47 -12.30
N VAL A 342 3.52 -8.31 -12.83
CA VAL A 342 3.19 -8.32 -14.27
C VAL A 342 1.69 -8.49 -14.48
N CYS A 343 1.19 -7.85 -15.52
CA CYS A 343 -0.17 -8.02 -16.02
C CYS A 343 -0.10 -8.72 -17.37
N LEU A 344 -0.83 -9.82 -17.52
CA LEU A 344 -0.79 -10.69 -18.69
C LEU A 344 -2.19 -10.88 -19.25
N LYS A 345 -2.31 -10.83 -20.57
CA LYS A 345 -3.57 -11.12 -21.27
C LYS A 345 -3.57 -12.54 -21.82
N GLY A 346 -4.59 -13.32 -21.51
CA GLY A 346 -4.74 -14.68 -22.05
C GLY A 346 -6.03 -15.37 -21.66
N ASP A 347 -6.03 -16.69 -21.82
CA ASP A 347 -7.18 -17.55 -21.55
C ASP A 347 -7.05 -18.27 -20.21
N ILE A 348 -8.05 -18.12 -19.33
CA ILE A 348 -8.07 -18.80 -18.05
C ILE A 348 -8.55 -20.24 -18.24
N THR A 349 -7.70 -21.19 -17.88
CA THR A 349 -7.98 -22.62 -17.94
C THR A 349 -8.07 -23.21 -16.54
N ALA A 350 -9.05 -24.09 -16.31
CA ALA A 350 -9.28 -24.71 -15.01
C ALA A 350 -8.10 -25.55 -14.51
N ALA A 351 -7.26 -26.07 -15.42
CA ALA A 351 -6.10 -26.88 -15.08
C ALA A 351 -4.95 -26.71 -16.07
N TYR A 352 -3.82 -26.24 -15.56
CA TYR A 352 -2.51 -26.24 -16.17
C TYR A 352 -1.46 -26.44 -15.06
N PHE A 353 -0.63 -27.48 -15.17
CA PHE A 353 0.27 -27.93 -14.09
C PHE A 353 -0.43 -28.22 -12.74
N GLY A 354 -1.71 -28.61 -12.77
CA GLY A 354 -2.49 -28.92 -11.57
C GLY A 354 -3.01 -27.69 -10.81
N LEU A 355 -2.91 -26.50 -11.41
CA LEU A 355 -3.48 -25.23 -10.92
C LEU A 355 -4.41 -24.64 -11.96
N THR A 356 -5.29 -23.72 -11.58
CA THR A 356 -5.87 -22.80 -12.57
C THR A 356 -4.71 -22.07 -13.26
N GLY A 357 -4.77 -21.95 -14.58
CA GLY A 357 -3.66 -21.37 -15.33
C GLY A 357 -4.06 -20.52 -16.52
N LEU A 358 -3.22 -19.55 -16.83
CA LEU A 358 -3.36 -18.64 -17.95
C LEU A 358 -2.58 -19.19 -19.16
N LYS A 359 -3.27 -19.42 -20.27
CA LYS A 359 -2.70 -19.92 -21.53
C LYS A 359 -2.87 -18.90 -22.65
N ASN A 360 -2.21 -19.17 -23.78
CA ASN A 360 -2.29 -18.33 -24.97
C ASN A 360 -1.96 -16.86 -24.68
N VAL A 361 -0.98 -16.62 -23.79
CA VAL A 361 -0.61 -15.26 -23.39
C VAL A 361 -0.15 -14.48 -24.61
N SER A 362 -0.84 -13.39 -24.91
CA SER A 362 -0.66 -12.60 -26.13
C SER A 362 -0.03 -11.23 -25.88
N GLU A 363 -0.33 -10.63 -24.73
CA GLU A 363 0.13 -9.30 -24.33
C GLU A 363 0.60 -9.32 -22.87
N PHE A 364 1.56 -8.46 -22.55
CA PHE A 364 2.04 -8.29 -21.19
C PHE A 364 2.41 -6.83 -20.89
N VAL A 365 2.34 -6.47 -19.62
CA VAL A 365 2.87 -5.22 -19.05
C VAL A 365 3.67 -5.61 -17.81
N ILE A 366 4.92 -5.16 -17.75
CA ILE A 366 5.74 -5.23 -16.54
C ILE A 366 5.54 -3.92 -15.80
N GLU A 367 5.15 -4.00 -14.53
CA GLU A 367 5.01 -2.82 -13.68
C GLU A 367 6.36 -2.58 -12.98
N GLU A 368 6.90 -1.36 -13.14
CA GLU A 368 8.19 -0.93 -12.55
C GLU A 368 8.06 -0.53 -11.09
#